data_AF-A0A3D5S4T7-F1
#
_entry.id   AF-A0A3D5S4T7-F1
#
_cell.length_a   1.000
_cell.length_b   1.000
_cell.length_c   1.000
_cell.angle_alpha   90.00
_cell.angle_beta   90.00
_cell.angle_gamma   90.00
#
_symmetry.space_group_name_H-M   'P 1'
#
loop_
_entity.id
_entity.type
_entity.pdbx_description
1 polymer ?
#
loop_
_entity_poly.entity_id
_entity_poly.type
_entity_poly.pdbx_seq_one_letter_code
_entity_poly.pdbx_strand_id
1 'polypeptide(L)'
;MNQNHETYNSRHPGPFFIDIIFNNKPMNFAKVAELNLQIKITIGVLLTLLMGSVIAVYSYYPEQREMLRFASGLLGGTAALYSAYYVGISLRENVKLKMKEVSFKLIDDLTSLDSSDLRNYLESNISLESIAPKEHFESIQNDEKLHMGVKLLLNRSEVVAMAIKNSYADEDVLLKSLGFSIPFYFNNFQNYIIGVREKYNVPEAYMELQKLVKSWEQEKYLYSGKKFKK
;
A
#
# COMPACT_ATOMS: atom_id res chain seq x y z
N MET A 1 50.38 -13.43 -28.26
CA MET A 1 49.30 -12.45 -28.09
C MET A 1 48.01 -13.13 -28.53
N ASN A 2 47.25 -13.66 -27.58
CA ASN A 2 46.00 -14.39 -27.83
C ASN A 2 44.83 -13.50 -27.41
N GLN A 3 44.03 -13.05 -28.37
CA GLN A 3 42.79 -12.33 -28.11
C GLN A 3 41.65 -13.35 -28.01
N ASN A 4 41.19 -13.59 -26.79
CA ASN A 4 39.98 -14.37 -26.52
C ASN A 4 38.77 -13.46 -26.75
N HIS A 5 38.07 -13.67 -27.86
CA HIS A 5 36.74 -13.13 -28.09
C HIS A 5 35.73 -13.94 -27.26
N GLU A 6 35.35 -13.42 -26.10
CA GLU A 6 34.16 -13.91 -25.38
C GLU A 6 32.91 -13.36 -26.06
N THR A 7 32.18 -14.24 -26.74
CA THR A 7 30.87 -13.98 -27.32
C THR A 7 29.85 -13.75 -26.21
N TYR A 8 29.44 -12.49 -26.06
CA TYR A 8 28.35 -12.06 -25.18
C TYR A 8 27.04 -12.68 -25.68
N ASN A 9 26.51 -13.64 -24.92
CA ASN A 9 25.28 -14.36 -25.23
C ASN A 9 24.08 -13.47 -24.85
N SER A 10 23.56 -12.70 -25.82
CA SER A 10 22.36 -11.87 -25.70
C SER A 10 21.11 -12.74 -25.59
N ARG A 11 20.86 -13.27 -24.39
CA ARG A 11 19.54 -13.80 -24.04
C ARG A 11 18.57 -12.64 -23.89
N HIS A 12 17.92 -12.29 -24.99
CA HIS A 12 16.69 -11.52 -24.97
C HIS A 12 15.69 -12.22 -24.04
N PRO A 13 15.18 -11.56 -22.99
CA PRO A 13 14.01 -12.08 -22.28
C PRO A 13 12.85 -12.10 -23.26
N GLY A 14 12.37 -13.31 -23.58
CA GLY A 14 11.25 -13.49 -24.50
C GLY A 14 9.97 -12.79 -24.00
N PRO A 15 9.06 -12.42 -24.91
CA PRO A 15 7.78 -11.79 -24.58
C PRO A 15 6.83 -12.84 -23.99
N PHE A 16 6.97 -13.17 -22.70
CA PHE A 16 6.21 -14.26 -22.09
C PHE A 16 5.34 -13.87 -20.89
N PHE A 17 5.07 -12.59 -20.64
CA PHE A 17 4.36 -12.17 -19.41
C PHE A 17 3.17 -11.21 -19.55
N ILE A 18 2.55 -11.05 -20.73
CA ILE A 18 1.37 -10.15 -20.87
C ILE A 18 0.18 -10.78 -21.61
N ASP A 19 -0.08 -12.08 -21.46
CA ASP A 19 -1.31 -12.70 -21.99
C ASP A 19 -2.24 -13.30 -20.91
N ILE A 20 -1.92 -13.13 -19.62
CA ILE A 20 -2.83 -13.52 -18.51
C ILE A 20 -3.57 -12.30 -17.94
N ILE A 21 -3.88 -11.33 -18.79
CA ILE A 21 -4.52 -10.09 -18.40
C ILE A 21 -5.89 -9.97 -19.11
N PHE A 22 -6.94 -10.29 -18.33
CA PHE A 22 -8.36 -9.98 -18.55
C PHE A 22 -9.16 -10.74 -19.62
N ASN A 23 -9.45 -12.02 -19.37
CA ASN A 23 -10.75 -12.61 -19.79
C ASN A 23 -11.75 -12.63 -18.62
N ASN A 24 -11.71 -11.63 -17.76
CA ASN A 24 -12.77 -11.39 -16.78
C ASN A 24 -13.83 -10.56 -17.47
N LYS A 25 -14.90 -11.22 -17.90
CA LYS A 25 -16.15 -10.58 -18.33
C LYS A 25 -16.45 -9.45 -17.32
N PRO A 26 -16.55 -8.18 -17.74
CA PRO A 26 -16.72 -7.07 -16.82
C PRO A 26 -17.92 -7.36 -15.94
N MET A 27 -17.67 -7.44 -14.63
CA MET A 27 -18.72 -7.70 -13.66
C MET A 27 -19.74 -6.56 -13.79
N ASN A 28 -20.97 -6.88 -14.17
CA ASN A 28 -22.00 -5.88 -14.38
C ASN A 28 -22.40 -5.33 -13.00
N PHE A 29 -21.81 -4.20 -12.62
CA PHE A 29 -22.01 -3.53 -11.33
C PHE A 29 -23.50 -3.28 -11.03
N ALA A 30 -24.32 -3.04 -12.06
CA ALA A 30 -25.77 -2.88 -11.89
C ALA A 30 -26.43 -4.16 -11.38
N LYS A 31 -26.06 -5.33 -11.92
CA LYS A 31 -26.58 -6.63 -11.44
C LYS A 31 -26.18 -6.93 -10.00
N VAL A 32 -24.97 -6.58 -9.60
CA VAL A 32 -24.50 -6.77 -8.21
C VAL A 32 -25.26 -5.83 -7.25
N ALA A 33 -25.51 -4.59 -7.65
CA ALA A 33 -26.28 -3.64 -6.88
C ALA A 33 -27.76 -4.07 -6.73
N GLU A 34 -28.39 -4.53 -7.81
CA GLU A 34 -29.76 -5.05 -7.80
C GLU A 34 -29.91 -6.27 -6.89
N LEU A 35 -28.98 -7.24 -6.97
CA LEU A 35 -28.98 -8.42 -6.11
C LEU A 35 -28.86 -8.04 -4.63
N ASN A 36 -27.93 -7.12 -4.30
CA ASN A 36 -27.77 -6.63 -2.93
C ASN A 36 -29.02 -5.92 -2.41
N LEU A 37 -29.71 -5.16 -3.27
CA LEU A 37 -30.96 -4.48 -2.90
C LEU A 37 -32.07 -5.49 -2.63
N GLN A 38 -32.26 -6.49 -3.51
CA GLN A 38 -33.28 -7.53 -3.32
C GLN A 38 -33.07 -8.33 -2.04
N ILE A 39 -31.81 -8.69 -1.71
CA ILE A 39 -31.48 -9.38 -0.46
C ILE A 39 -31.86 -8.52 0.75
N LYS A 40 -31.50 -7.22 0.75
CA LYS A 40 -31.82 -6.30 1.84
C LYS A 40 -33.33 -6.14 2.05
N ILE A 41 -34.10 -5.99 0.97
CA ILE A 41 -35.57 -5.89 1.02
C ILE A 41 -36.18 -7.17 1.60
N THR A 42 -35.73 -8.34 1.11
CA THR A 42 -36.25 -9.64 1.56
C THR A 42 -36.00 -9.86 3.05
N ILE A 43 -34.80 -9.56 3.54
CA ILE A 43 -34.46 -9.62 4.97
C ILE A 43 -35.33 -8.65 5.77
N GLY A 44 -35.51 -7.42 5.28
CA GLY A 44 -36.35 -6.41 5.92
C GLY A 44 -37.78 -6.89 6.12
N VAL A 45 -38.41 -7.42 5.06
CA VAL A 45 -39.79 -7.95 5.12
C VAL A 45 -39.89 -9.11 6.11
N LEU A 46 -38.95 -10.05 6.09
CA LEU A 46 -38.93 -11.19 7.02
C LEU A 46 -38.83 -10.73 8.48
N LEU A 47 -37.97 -9.76 8.78
CA LEU A 47 -37.82 -9.20 10.13
C LEU A 47 -39.11 -8.48 10.58
N THR A 48 -39.76 -7.73 9.69
CA THR A 48 -41.04 -7.07 10.00
C THR A 48 -42.14 -8.08 10.31
N LEU A 49 -42.26 -9.15 9.51
CA LEU A 49 -43.24 -10.22 9.74
C LEU A 49 -42.97 -10.95 11.07
N LEU A 50 -41.70 -11.25 11.37
CA LEU A 50 -41.30 -11.88 12.62
C LEU A 50 -41.63 -10.99 13.81
N MET A 51 -41.32 -9.69 13.74
CA MET A 51 -41.65 -8.74 14.80
C MET A 51 -43.16 -8.59 15.00
N GLY A 52 -43.94 -8.53 13.92
CA GLY A 52 -45.40 -8.54 13.97
C GLY A 52 -45.96 -9.79 14.64
N SER A 53 -45.40 -10.97 14.34
CA SER A 53 -45.80 -12.23 14.97
C SER A 53 -45.54 -12.24 16.48
N VAL A 54 -44.39 -11.73 16.93
CA VAL A 54 -44.06 -11.63 18.36
C VAL A 54 -45.03 -10.70 19.08
N ILE A 55 -45.39 -9.55 18.47
CA ILE A 55 -46.35 -8.59 19.03
C ILE A 55 -47.75 -9.23 19.13
N ALA A 56 -48.19 -9.98 18.11
CA ALA A 56 -49.47 -10.67 18.11
C ALA A 56 -49.52 -11.72 19.24
N VAL A 57 -48.51 -12.58 19.35
CA VAL A 57 -48.46 -13.61 20.41
C VAL A 57 -48.46 -12.97 21.80
N TYR A 58 -47.68 -11.90 22.00
CA TYR A 58 -47.65 -11.15 23.27
C TYR A 58 -49.01 -10.57 23.67
N SER A 59 -49.82 -10.17 22.68
CA SER A 59 -51.14 -9.58 22.88
C SER A 59 -52.19 -10.64 23.23
N TYR A 60 -52.24 -11.76 22.51
CA TYR A 60 -53.28 -12.79 22.66
C TYR A 60 -53.01 -13.79 23.80
N TYR A 61 -51.74 -14.03 24.17
CA TYR A 61 -51.37 -15.07 25.15
C TYR A 61 -50.64 -14.48 26.37
N PRO A 62 -51.37 -13.98 27.39
CA PRO A 62 -50.76 -13.30 28.54
C PRO A 62 -49.86 -14.22 29.37
N GLU A 63 -50.14 -15.52 29.42
CA GLU A 63 -49.36 -16.52 30.17
C GLU A 63 -47.91 -16.68 29.65
N GLN A 64 -47.66 -16.35 28.38
CA GLN A 64 -46.33 -16.51 27.75
C GLN A 64 -45.47 -15.25 27.78
N ARG A 65 -45.95 -14.14 28.36
CA ARG A 65 -45.27 -12.83 28.26
C ARG A 65 -43.87 -12.80 28.86
N GLU A 66 -43.65 -13.45 30.00
CA GLU A 66 -42.33 -13.50 30.64
C GLU A 66 -41.32 -14.30 29.81
N MET A 67 -41.74 -15.46 29.25
CA MET A 67 -40.90 -16.24 28.35
C MET A 67 -40.55 -15.46 27.08
N LEU A 68 -41.50 -14.71 26.51
CA LEU A 68 -41.26 -13.85 25.36
C LEU A 68 -40.32 -12.67 25.67
N ARG A 69 -40.42 -12.05 26.84
CA ARG A 69 -39.48 -11.01 27.30
C ARG A 69 -38.06 -11.55 27.42
N PHE A 70 -37.91 -12.72 28.03
CA PHE A 70 -36.63 -13.39 28.12
C PHE A 70 -36.07 -13.73 26.72
N ALA A 71 -36.88 -14.36 25.87
CA ALA A 71 -36.46 -14.76 24.52
C ALA A 71 -36.07 -13.56 23.66
N SER A 72 -36.87 -12.48 23.66
CA SER A 72 -36.55 -11.25 22.94
C SER A 72 -35.31 -10.55 23.48
N GLY A 73 -35.10 -10.54 24.80
CA GLY A 73 -33.88 -10.04 25.41
C GLY A 73 -32.64 -10.84 25.01
N LEU A 74 -32.73 -12.17 25.01
CA LEU A 74 -31.65 -13.06 24.57
C LEU A 74 -31.35 -12.89 23.08
N LEU A 75 -32.38 -12.85 22.23
CA LEU A 75 -32.23 -12.63 20.79
C LEU A 75 -31.66 -11.24 20.49
N GLY A 76 -32.12 -10.21 21.20
CA GLY A 76 -31.59 -8.85 21.07
C GLY A 76 -30.12 -8.77 21.50
N GLY A 77 -29.77 -9.37 22.64
CA GLY A 77 -28.40 -9.42 23.13
C GLY A 77 -27.46 -10.18 22.19
N THR A 78 -27.86 -11.36 21.72
CA THR A 78 -27.08 -12.15 20.76
C THR A 78 -26.95 -11.45 19.41
N ALA A 79 -28.01 -10.82 18.90
CA ALA A 79 -27.96 -10.03 17.67
C ALA A 79 -27.03 -8.81 17.81
N ALA A 80 -27.03 -8.13 18.96
CA ALA A 80 -26.13 -7.02 19.23
C ALA A 80 -24.65 -7.46 19.25
N LEU A 81 -24.35 -8.57 19.94
CA LEU A 81 -23.00 -9.15 19.97
C LEU A 81 -22.52 -9.57 18.57
N TYR A 82 -23.37 -10.23 17.81
CA TYR A 82 -23.07 -10.65 16.44
C TYR A 82 -22.83 -9.44 15.53
N SER A 83 -23.68 -8.41 15.62
CA SER A 83 -23.52 -7.18 14.84
C SER A 83 -22.21 -6.46 15.18
N ALA A 84 -21.88 -6.33 16.47
CA ALA A 84 -20.63 -5.73 16.91
C ALA A 84 -19.41 -6.49 16.38
N TYR A 85 -19.44 -7.83 16.42
CA TYR A 85 -18.39 -8.69 15.88
C TYR A 85 -18.17 -8.46 14.37
N TYR A 86 -19.25 -8.47 13.57
CA TYR A 86 -19.15 -8.27 12.12
C TYR A 86 -18.75 -6.85 11.72
N VAL A 87 -19.22 -5.83 12.44
CA VAL A 87 -18.75 -4.45 12.24
C VAL A 87 -17.25 -4.35 12.51
N GLY A 88 -16.75 -5.00 13.55
CA GLY A 88 -15.31 -5.05 13.85
C GLY A 88 -14.50 -5.71 12.74
N ILE A 89 -14.96 -6.85 12.20
CA ILE A 89 -14.31 -7.51 11.05
C ILE A 89 -14.32 -6.62 9.83
N SER A 90 -15.49 -6.07 9.48
CA SER A 90 -15.65 -5.22 8.29
C SER A 90 -14.78 -3.97 8.37
N LEU A 91 -14.69 -3.32 9.53
CA LEU A 91 -13.82 -2.17 9.73
C LEU A 91 -12.35 -2.55 9.52
N ARG A 92 -11.92 -3.70 10.06
CA ARG A 92 -10.54 -4.20 9.89
C ARG A 92 -10.22 -4.50 8.43
N GLU A 93 -11.16 -5.08 7.68
CA GLU A 93 -11.00 -5.35 6.25
C GLU A 93 -10.94 -4.05 5.43
N ASN A 94 -11.81 -3.09 5.72
CA ASN A 94 -11.81 -1.79 5.06
C ASN A 94 -10.51 -1.02 5.30
N VAL A 95 -9.96 -1.05 6.52
CA VAL A 95 -8.64 -0.46 6.81
C VAL A 95 -7.55 -1.11 5.94
N LYS A 96 -7.53 -2.45 5.83
CA LYS A 96 -6.57 -3.14 4.96
C LYS A 96 -6.74 -2.78 3.49
N LEU A 97 -7.97 -2.71 2.99
CA LEU A 97 -8.24 -2.30 1.61
C LEU A 97 -7.76 -0.87 1.36
N LYS A 98 -8.01 0.04 2.30
CA LYS A 98 -7.55 1.43 2.20
C LYS A 98 -6.03 1.54 2.21
N MET A 99 -5.34 0.79 3.08
CA MET A 99 -3.87 0.73 3.09
C MET A 99 -3.31 0.25 1.75
N LYS A 100 -3.93 -0.76 1.13
CA LYS A 100 -3.53 -1.24 -0.21
C LYS A 100 -3.77 -0.21 -1.30
N GLU A 101 -4.91 0.46 -1.29
CA GLU A 101 -5.22 1.55 -2.22
C GLU A 101 -4.16 2.66 -2.13
N VAL A 102 -3.79 3.07 -0.91
CA VAL A 102 -2.71 4.04 -0.67
C VAL A 102 -1.38 3.51 -1.17
N SER A 103 -1.03 2.25 -0.92
CA SER A 103 0.19 1.63 -1.44
C SER A 103 0.25 1.67 -2.97
N PHE A 104 -0.85 1.32 -3.66
CA PHE A 104 -0.87 1.36 -5.13
C PHE A 104 -0.73 2.78 -5.67
N LYS A 105 -1.35 3.77 -5.02
CA LYS A 105 -1.16 5.17 -5.38
C LYS A 105 0.29 5.61 -5.22
N LEU A 106 0.94 5.23 -4.13
CA LEU A 106 2.36 5.54 -3.89
C LEU A 106 3.29 4.86 -4.91
N ILE A 107 2.95 3.63 -5.33
CA ILE A 107 3.65 2.93 -6.39
C ILE A 107 3.49 3.71 -7.70
N ASP A 108 2.25 4.05 -8.08
CA ASP A 108 1.95 4.79 -9.31
C ASP A 108 2.66 6.15 -9.35
N ASP A 109 2.64 6.89 -8.24
CA ASP A 109 3.34 8.17 -8.10
C ASP A 109 4.87 7.99 -8.33
N LEU A 110 5.47 6.91 -7.83
CA LEU A 110 6.89 6.62 -8.02
C LEU A 110 7.21 6.04 -9.41
N THR A 111 6.31 5.30 -10.03
CA THR A 111 6.53 4.64 -11.33
C THR A 111 5.99 5.43 -12.53
N SER A 112 5.35 6.57 -12.29
CA SER A 112 4.83 7.47 -13.31
C SER A 112 5.89 7.81 -14.38
N LEU A 113 5.44 8.13 -15.61
CA LEU A 113 6.31 8.37 -16.77
C LEU A 113 7.41 9.41 -16.50
N ASP A 114 7.09 10.46 -15.73
CA ASP A 114 8.07 11.48 -15.31
C ASP A 114 9.24 10.87 -14.52
N SER A 115 8.97 9.84 -13.72
CA SER A 115 10.01 9.10 -12.98
C SER A 115 10.83 8.20 -13.90
N SER A 116 10.29 7.72 -15.03
CA SER A 116 11.03 6.89 -15.99
C SER A 116 12.01 7.71 -16.83
N ASP A 117 11.60 8.89 -17.29
CA ASP A 117 12.49 9.83 -17.98
C ASP A 117 13.56 10.35 -17.04
N LEU A 118 13.17 10.66 -15.79
CA LEU A 118 14.12 11.00 -14.74
C LEU A 118 15.10 9.85 -14.50
N ARG A 119 14.63 8.61 -14.36
CA ARG A 119 15.51 7.46 -14.14
C ARG A 119 16.51 7.30 -15.28
N ASN A 120 16.05 7.35 -16.53
CA ASN A 120 16.92 7.26 -17.70
C ASN A 120 17.95 8.40 -17.71
N TYR A 121 17.52 9.61 -17.36
CA TYR A 121 18.40 10.76 -17.23
C TYR A 121 19.44 10.58 -16.12
N LEU A 122 19.05 10.04 -14.97
CA LEU A 122 19.95 9.75 -13.86
C LEU A 122 20.97 8.68 -14.25
N GLU A 123 20.52 7.60 -14.89
CA GLU A 123 21.39 6.51 -15.36
C GLU A 123 22.37 6.98 -16.46
N SER A 124 21.99 7.97 -17.29
CA SER A 124 22.85 8.48 -18.37
C SER A 124 23.83 9.58 -17.95
N ASN A 125 23.50 10.37 -16.92
CA ASN A 125 24.29 11.56 -16.55
C ASN A 125 25.08 11.42 -15.26
N ILE A 126 24.75 10.44 -14.41
CA ILE A 126 25.48 10.24 -13.15
C ILE A 126 26.47 9.10 -13.34
N SER A 127 27.76 9.47 -13.45
CA SER A 127 28.82 8.49 -13.21
C SER A 127 28.78 8.09 -11.74
N LEU A 128 28.40 6.84 -11.47
CA LEU A 128 28.26 6.29 -10.12
C LEU A 128 29.62 6.06 -9.42
N GLU A 129 30.73 6.42 -10.06
CA GLU A 129 32.08 6.13 -9.57
C GLU A 129 32.69 7.31 -8.79
N SER A 130 32.88 7.07 -7.48
CA SER A 130 33.85 7.71 -6.56
C SER A 130 34.06 9.24 -6.65
N ILE A 131 32.99 10.04 -6.78
CA ILE A 131 33.05 11.49 -6.61
C ILE A 131 32.97 11.84 -5.11
N ALA A 132 33.76 12.83 -4.65
CA ALA A 132 33.68 13.29 -3.26
C ALA A 132 32.28 13.85 -2.94
N PRO A 133 31.76 13.71 -1.69
CA PRO A 133 30.37 14.08 -1.39
C PRO A 133 29.99 15.52 -1.75
N LYS A 134 30.92 16.46 -1.55
CA LYS A 134 30.74 17.88 -1.87
C LYS A 134 30.63 18.12 -3.38
N GLU A 135 31.50 17.50 -4.16
CA GLU A 135 31.49 17.62 -5.63
C GLU A 135 30.24 16.98 -6.23
N HIS A 136 29.79 15.85 -5.68
CA HIS A 136 28.54 15.22 -6.10
C HIS A 136 27.33 16.11 -5.82
N PHE A 137 27.25 16.69 -4.62
CA PHE A 137 26.19 17.63 -4.26
C PHE A 137 26.18 18.88 -5.15
N GLU A 138 27.34 19.50 -5.39
CA GLU A 138 27.47 20.67 -6.26
C GLU A 138 27.12 20.35 -7.71
N SER A 139 27.53 19.19 -8.23
CA SER A 139 27.20 18.76 -9.60
C SER A 139 25.69 18.62 -9.82
N ILE A 140 24.99 17.98 -8.86
CA ILE A 140 23.53 17.85 -8.91
C ILE A 140 22.87 19.22 -8.77
N GLN A 141 23.36 20.08 -7.86
CA GLN A 141 22.74 21.38 -7.61
C GLN A 141 22.88 22.37 -8.78
N ASN A 142 23.98 22.30 -9.52
CA ASN A 142 24.26 23.19 -10.64
C ASN A 142 23.45 22.86 -11.90
N ASP A 143 22.96 21.63 -12.03
CA ASP A 143 22.00 21.23 -13.06
C ASP A 143 20.58 21.31 -12.47
N GLU A 144 19.83 22.35 -12.84
CA GLU A 144 18.48 22.60 -12.30
C GLU A 144 17.52 21.43 -12.53
N LYS A 145 17.59 20.79 -13.72
CA LYS A 145 16.71 19.67 -14.07
C LYS A 145 17.06 18.44 -13.26
N LEU A 146 18.36 18.13 -13.15
CA LEU A 146 18.87 17.04 -12.33
C LEU A 146 18.49 17.23 -10.86
N HIS A 147 18.74 18.42 -10.32
CA HIS A 147 18.43 18.78 -8.94
C HIS A 147 16.95 18.57 -8.62
N MET A 148 16.06 19.10 -9.47
CA MET A 148 14.62 18.97 -9.29
C MET A 148 14.19 17.50 -9.31
N GLY A 149 14.74 16.72 -10.23
CA GLY A 149 14.48 15.30 -10.36
C GLY A 149 14.91 14.50 -9.12
N VAL A 150 16.18 14.62 -8.71
CA VAL A 150 16.71 13.95 -7.51
C VAL A 150 15.89 14.34 -6.27
N LYS A 151 15.59 15.63 -6.10
CA LYS A 151 14.78 16.12 -4.99
C LYS A 151 13.38 15.52 -5.00
N LEU A 152 12.72 15.47 -6.15
CA LEU A 152 11.38 14.89 -6.29
C LEU A 152 11.38 13.39 -5.93
N LEU A 153 12.34 12.65 -6.46
CA LEU A 153 12.48 11.20 -6.23
C LEU A 153 12.72 10.88 -4.74
N LEU A 154 13.64 11.62 -4.10
CA LEU A 154 13.93 11.46 -2.68
C LEU A 154 12.74 11.87 -1.80
N ASN A 155 12.06 12.96 -2.13
CA ASN A 155 10.84 13.37 -1.41
C ASN A 155 9.72 12.33 -1.52
N ARG A 156 9.47 11.78 -2.72
CA ARG A 156 8.48 10.71 -2.90
C ARG A 156 8.86 9.46 -2.10
N SER A 157 10.14 9.11 -2.08
CA SER A 157 10.64 7.97 -1.30
C SER A 157 10.52 8.20 0.22
N GLU A 158 10.76 9.42 0.70
CA GLU A 158 10.51 9.81 2.10
C GLU A 158 9.02 9.70 2.46
N VAL A 159 8.13 10.15 1.57
CA VAL A 159 6.67 10.01 1.76
C VAL A 159 6.27 8.54 1.89
N VAL A 160 6.85 7.63 1.09
CA VAL A 160 6.65 6.18 1.23
C VAL A 160 7.08 5.71 2.62
N ALA A 161 8.27 6.08 3.06
CA ALA A 161 8.77 5.70 4.38
C ALA A 161 7.88 6.22 5.52
N MET A 162 7.41 7.47 5.44
CA MET A 162 6.47 8.05 6.39
C MET A 162 5.11 7.33 6.37
N ALA A 163 4.59 6.98 5.19
CA ALA A 163 3.31 6.27 5.08
C ALA A 163 3.38 4.87 5.70
N ILE A 164 4.50 4.16 5.51
CA ILE A 164 4.75 2.87 6.15
C ILE A 164 4.85 3.02 7.67
N LYS A 165 5.70 3.94 8.15
CA LYS A 165 5.91 4.18 9.59
C LYS A 165 4.61 4.45 10.34
N ASN A 166 3.71 5.21 9.73
CA ASN A 166 2.42 5.58 10.33
C ASN A 166 1.29 4.57 10.05
N SER A 167 1.59 3.39 9.51
CA SER A 167 0.56 2.38 9.13
C SER A 167 -0.52 2.89 8.17
N TYR A 168 -0.20 3.87 7.34
CA TYR A 168 -1.12 4.36 6.30
C TYR A 168 -1.01 3.55 5.02
N ALA A 169 0.12 2.89 4.79
CA ALA A 169 0.36 2.04 3.62
C ALA A 169 0.68 0.60 4.03
N ASP A 170 0.28 -0.34 3.18
CA ASP A 170 0.63 -1.75 3.28
C ASP A 170 2.10 -1.95 2.84
N GLU A 171 2.99 -2.15 3.83
CA GLU A 171 4.42 -2.33 3.62
C GLU A 171 4.73 -3.60 2.81
N ASP A 172 3.94 -4.67 2.92
CA ASP A 172 4.16 -5.90 2.13
C ASP A 172 3.99 -5.63 0.63
N VAL A 173 2.99 -4.83 0.27
CA VAL A 173 2.72 -4.44 -1.13
C VAL A 173 3.84 -3.55 -1.66
N LEU A 174 4.28 -2.58 -0.85
CA LEU A 174 5.35 -1.65 -1.22
C LEU A 174 6.71 -2.35 -1.33
N LEU A 175 7.05 -3.23 -0.40
CA LEU A 175 8.30 -4.00 -0.43
C LEU A 175 8.39 -4.85 -1.72
N LYS A 176 7.30 -5.52 -2.11
CA LYS A 176 7.28 -6.34 -3.33
C LYS A 176 7.48 -5.51 -4.61
N SER A 177 7.05 -4.26 -4.61
CA SER A 177 7.04 -3.41 -5.81
C SER A 177 8.27 -2.49 -5.88
N LEU A 178 8.73 -2.01 -4.73
CA LEU A 178 9.75 -0.95 -4.59
C LEU A 178 10.98 -1.41 -3.79
N GLY A 179 11.01 -2.66 -3.31
CA GLY A 179 12.07 -3.20 -2.45
C GLY A 179 13.46 -3.17 -3.07
N PHE A 180 13.56 -3.14 -4.40
CA PHE A 180 14.81 -2.91 -5.11
C PHE A 180 15.07 -1.40 -5.33
N SER A 181 14.07 -0.69 -5.88
CA SER A 181 14.23 0.69 -6.35
C SER A 181 14.56 1.67 -5.23
N ILE A 182 13.89 1.58 -4.08
CA ILE A 182 14.10 2.51 -2.96
C ILE A 182 15.52 2.41 -2.39
N PRO A 183 16.03 1.22 -2.01
CA PRO A 183 17.42 1.08 -1.59
C PRO A 183 18.42 1.53 -2.65
N PHE A 184 18.15 1.21 -3.92
CA PHE A 184 18.98 1.67 -5.03
C PHE A 184 19.06 3.20 -5.07
N TYR A 185 17.93 3.93 -5.04
CA TYR A 185 17.94 5.39 -5.07
C TYR A 185 18.64 5.99 -3.85
N PHE A 186 18.34 5.48 -2.65
CA PHE A 186 18.98 5.99 -1.44
C PHE A 186 20.50 5.86 -1.48
N ASN A 187 21.01 4.69 -1.88
CA ASN A 187 22.44 4.42 -1.93
C ASN A 187 23.14 5.30 -2.98
N ASN A 188 22.54 5.49 -4.15
CA ASN A 188 23.10 6.35 -5.20
C ASN A 188 23.09 7.85 -4.84
N PHE A 189 22.11 8.30 -4.05
CA PHE A 189 22.00 9.72 -3.66
C PHE A 189 22.47 10.01 -2.23
N GLN A 190 23.15 9.07 -1.57
CA GLN A 190 23.58 9.23 -0.18
C GLN A 190 24.48 10.46 0.00
N ASN A 191 25.42 10.70 -0.92
CA ASN A 191 26.31 11.87 -0.89
C ASN A 191 25.53 13.19 -1.05
N TYR A 192 24.50 13.21 -1.90
CA TYR A 192 23.62 14.37 -2.05
C TYR A 192 22.83 14.63 -0.76
N ILE A 193 22.28 13.58 -0.13
CA ILE A 193 21.56 13.67 1.15
C ILE A 193 22.45 14.26 2.25
N ILE A 194 23.71 13.81 2.34
CA ILE A 194 24.70 14.36 3.29
C ILE A 194 24.92 15.86 3.02
N GLY A 195 25.16 16.23 1.76
CA GLY A 195 25.33 17.63 1.36
C GLY A 195 24.11 18.51 1.68
N VAL A 196 22.88 18.00 1.50
CA VAL A 196 21.65 18.70 1.91
C VAL A 196 21.61 18.93 3.42
N ARG A 197 21.91 17.90 4.22
CA ARG A 197 21.90 17.99 5.69
C ARG A 197 22.90 19.03 6.20
N GLU A 198 24.10 19.03 5.64
CA GLU A 198 25.18 19.96 6.00
C GLU A 198 24.89 21.39 5.53
N LYS A 199 24.54 21.59 4.25
CA LYS A 199 24.35 22.92 3.67
C LYS A 199 23.16 23.67 4.26
N TYR A 200 22.06 22.97 4.49
CA TYR A 200 20.82 23.58 4.99
C TYR A 200 20.65 23.46 6.51
N ASN A 201 21.59 22.80 7.20
CA ASN A 201 21.52 22.51 8.63
C ASN A 201 20.21 21.79 9.03
N VAL A 202 19.79 20.81 8.21
CA VAL A 202 18.58 19.99 8.44
C VAL A 202 19.02 18.53 8.61
N PRO A 203 19.48 18.12 9.81
CA PRO A 203 20.01 16.77 10.04
C PRO A 203 18.98 15.66 9.79
N GLU A 204 17.69 15.98 9.88
CA GLU A 204 16.58 15.04 9.71
C GLU A 204 16.16 14.85 8.24
N ALA A 205 16.77 15.55 7.29
CA ALA A 205 16.42 15.42 5.88
C ALA A 205 16.56 13.96 5.43
N TYR A 206 15.48 13.39 4.90
CA TYR A 206 15.40 12.01 4.42
C TYR A 206 15.72 10.94 5.49
N MET A 207 15.46 11.25 6.77
CA MET A 207 15.74 10.33 7.87
C MET A 207 14.82 9.11 7.84
N GLU A 208 13.54 9.26 7.47
CA GLU A 208 12.61 8.11 7.46
C GLU A 208 12.94 7.15 6.31
N LEU A 209 13.32 7.68 5.14
CA LEU A 209 13.86 6.91 4.03
C LEU A 209 15.09 6.10 4.44
N GLN A 210 16.04 6.72 5.15
CA GLN A 210 17.22 6.01 5.65
C GLN A 210 16.84 4.87 6.61
N LYS A 211 15.83 5.06 7.48
CA LYS A 211 15.33 4.01 8.38
C LYS A 211 14.63 2.89 7.61
N LEU A 212 13.86 3.24 6.57
CA LEU A 212 13.19 2.27 5.70
C LEU A 212 14.22 1.36 5.01
N VAL A 213 15.22 1.95 4.35
CA VAL A 213 16.25 1.20 3.62
C VAL A 213 17.00 0.26 4.56
N LYS A 214 17.45 0.76 5.72
CA LYS A 214 18.12 -0.09 6.73
C LYS A 214 17.23 -1.22 7.23
N SER A 215 15.93 -0.98 7.42
CA SER A 215 14.98 -2.02 7.83
C SER A 215 14.88 -3.11 6.77
N TRP A 216 14.71 -2.71 5.50
CA TRP A 216 14.57 -3.64 4.39
C TRP A 216 15.84 -4.45 4.10
N GLU A 217 17.01 -3.82 4.16
CA GLU A 217 18.31 -4.51 4.06
C GLU A 217 18.51 -5.55 5.17
N GLN A 218 17.92 -5.32 6.35
CA GLN A 218 17.94 -6.26 7.48
C GLN A 218 16.82 -7.31 7.42
N GLU A 219 16.09 -7.41 6.31
CA GLU A 219 14.91 -8.24 6.15
C GLU A 219 13.82 -7.98 7.22
N LYS A 220 13.61 -6.72 7.62
CA LYS A 220 12.63 -6.31 8.64
C LYS A 220 11.63 -5.28 8.13
N TYR A 221 10.41 -5.38 8.63
CA TYR A 221 9.38 -4.36 8.46
C TYR A 221 9.74 -3.10 9.26
N LEU A 222 9.68 -1.93 8.63
CA LEU A 222 9.90 -0.64 9.29
C LEU A 222 8.85 -0.39 10.39
N TYR A 223 7.57 -0.68 10.12
CA TYR A 223 6.50 -0.40 11.07
C TYR A 223 6.57 -1.27 12.33
N SER A 224 6.87 -2.57 12.16
CA SER A 224 6.75 -3.55 13.26
C SER A 224 8.07 -4.10 13.78
N GLY A 225 9.19 -3.87 13.07
CA GLY A 225 10.49 -4.46 13.36
C GLY A 225 10.56 -5.99 13.17
N LYS A 226 9.46 -6.64 12.78
CA LYS A 226 9.39 -8.09 12.55
C LYS A 226 10.18 -8.46 11.30
N LYS A 227 10.74 -9.67 11.26
CA LYS A 227 11.34 -10.19 10.03
C LYS A 227 10.29 -10.45 8.96
N PHE A 228 10.68 -10.29 7.69
CA PHE A 228 9.87 -10.70 6.56
C PHE A 228 9.53 -12.19 6.65
N LYS A 229 8.30 -12.56 6.30
CA LYS A 229 7.93 -13.96 6.15
C LYS A 229 8.47 -14.43 4.79
N LYS A 230 9.41 -15.37 4.80
CA LYS A 230 9.85 -16.10 3.60
C LYS A 230 8.75 -17.02 3.11
#